data_AF-A0A5C7Z3V2-F1
#
_entry.id   AF-A0A5C7Z3V2-F1
#
_cell.length_a   1.000
_cell.length_b   1.000
_cell.length_c   1.000
_cell.angle_alpha   90.00
_cell.angle_beta   90.00
_cell.angle_gamma   90.00
#
_symmetry.space_group_name_H-M   'P 1'
#
loop_
_entity.id
_entity.type
_entity.pdbx_description
1 polymer ?
#
loop_
_entity_poly.entity_id
_entity_poly.type
_entity_poly.pdbx_seq_one_letter_code
_entity_poly.pdbx_strand_id
1 'polypeptide(L)'
;MKNFSKLALMALFIASGSLFTSCSDDDSAKPKSLYAKLGGTTMVADPNNPGQMIEQGRLSYRSVVDSTITLIVSDIVVGAEGNLGQHFAPVISEALSGNTTNVAILSDNLTDFFSANTGGGATNTYTGLDMVAAHNPAQNPRMGKKSNNAEYTKFIGYVGEAAGLNGVTDPAIINEVVAVLESLRAPIVQE
;
A
#
# COMPACT_ATOMS: atom_id res chain seq x y z
N MET A 1 -41.72 -4.42 -79.92
CA MET A 1 -42.15 -5.82 -80.13
C MET A 1 -41.11 -6.74 -79.53
N LYS A 2 -41.55 -7.68 -78.67
CA LYS A 2 -40.86 -8.89 -78.18
C LYS A 2 -39.72 -8.73 -77.16
N ASN A 3 -39.54 -9.54 -76.10
CA ASN A 3 -40.31 -10.52 -75.33
C ASN A 3 -39.39 -10.97 -74.16
N PHE A 4 -39.98 -11.29 -73.00
CA PHE A 4 -39.62 -12.27 -71.94
C PHE A 4 -38.59 -13.36 -72.32
N SER A 5 -37.86 -14.11 -71.45
CA SER A 5 -37.67 -14.32 -70.00
C SER A 5 -36.90 -15.66 -69.87
N LYS A 6 -36.15 -15.91 -68.79
CA LYS A 6 -36.11 -17.14 -67.94
C LYS A 6 -34.69 -17.60 -67.49
N LEU A 7 -34.55 -17.72 -66.15
CA LEU A 7 -33.85 -18.74 -65.32
C LEU A 7 -32.40 -19.17 -65.69
N ALA A 8 -31.44 -19.44 -64.79
CA ALA A 8 -31.37 -19.54 -63.33
C ALA A 8 -29.90 -19.76 -62.89
N LEU A 9 -29.65 -19.61 -61.58
CA LEU A 9 -28.77 -20.43 -60.72
C LEU A 9 -27.47 -19.80 -60.14
N MET A 10 -27.54 -19.56 -58.82
CA MET A 10 -26.57 -19.49 -57.70
C MET A 10 -25.04 -19.50 -57.94
N ALA A 11 -24.34 -18.57 -57.26
CA ALA A 11 -23.26 -18.76 -56.25
C ALA A 11 -22.61 -17.37 -55.97
N LEU A 12 -22.81 -16.72 -54.81
CA LEU A 12 -22.10 -16.80 -53.52
C LEU A 12 -20.63 -16.30 -53.52
N PHE A 13 -20.33 -15.47 -52.50
CA PHE A 13 -19.05 -14.92 -52.00
C PHE A 13 -18.57 -13.56 -52.58
N ILE A 14 -18.80 -12.45 -51.85
CA ILE A 14 -18.04 -11.84 -50.71
C ILE A 14 -16.73 -11.16 -51.16
N ALA A 15 -16.69 -9.83 -51.01
CA ALA A 15 -15.67 -9.04 -50.29
C ALA A 15 -15.46 -7.65 -50.92
N SER A 16 -16.33 -6.70 -50.60
CA SER A 16 -16.05 -5.27 -50.78
C SER A 16 -15.21 -4.80 -49.60
N GLY A 17 -13.90 -4.65 -49.80
CA GLY A 17 -13.02 -4.00 -48.84
C GLY A 17 -13.24 -2.49 -48.85
N SER A 18 -14.09 -2.01 -47.96
CA SER A 18 -14.11 -0.60 -47.53
C SER A 18 -13.46 -0.52 -46.16
N LEU A 19 -12.28 0.08 -46.11
CA LEU A 19 -11.54 0.39 -44.88
C LEU A 19 -12.33 1.43 -44.07
N PHE A 20 -13.13 0.96 -43.11
CA PHE A 20 -13.52 1.76 -41.97
C PHE A 20 -12.48 1.51 -40.87
N THR A 21 -11.59 2.49 -40.66
CA THR A 21 -10.82 2.54 -39.41
C THR A 21 -11.74 3.01 -38.29
N SER A 22 -12.48 2.08 -37.71
CA SER A 22 -13.12 2.26 -36.41
C SER A 22 -12.05 2.00 -35.35
N CYS A 23 -11.29 3.03 -34.96
CA CYS A 23 -10.67 3.00 -33.64
C CYS A 23 -11.81 3.22 -32.65
N SER A 24 -12.33 2.12 -32.12
CA SER A 24 -13.12 2.15 -30.90
C SER A 24 -12.22 2.74 -29.81
N ASP A 25 -12.69 3.78 -29.14
CA ASP A 25 -12.10 4.29 -27.91
C ASP A 25 -12.15 3.17 -26.87
N ASP A 26 -11.10 2.35 -26.83
CA ASP A 26 -10.89 1.33 -25.81
C ASP A 26 -10.25 2.03 -24.59
N ASP A 27 -11.02 2.94 -23.98
CA ASP A 27 -10.73 3.55 -22.68
C ASP A 27 -10.85 2.46 -21.60
N SER A 28 -9.85 1.59 -21.58
CA SER A 28 -9.59 0.68 -20.47
C SER A 28 -9.38 1.55 -19.23
N ALA A 29 -10.37 1.61 -18.32
CA ALA A 29 -10.24 2.36 -17.08
C ALA A 29 -8.92 1.96 -16.38
N LYS A 30 -8.04 2.94 -16.16
CA LYS A 30 -6.73 2.69 -15.53
C LYS A 30 -6.93 1.95 -14.21
N PRO A 31 -6.09 0.95 -13.89
CA PRO A 31 -6.16 0.26 -12.60
C PRO A 31 -6.11 1.29 -11.47
N LYS A 32 -7.06 1.17 -10.51
CA LYS A 32 -7.06 2.02 -9.32
C LYS A 32 -5.78 1.78 -8.52
N SER A 33 -5.19 2.86 -8.01
CA SER A 33 -4.08 2.79 -7.07
C SER A 33 -4.53 2.12 -5.75
N LEU A 34 -3.58 1.60 -4.98
CA LEU A 34 -3.87 1.01 -3.68
C LEU A 34 -4.49 2.04 -2.72
N TYR A 35 -3.98 3.28 -2.72
CA TYR A 35 -4.58 4.38 -1.96
C TYR A 35 -6.06 4.61 -2.33
N ALA A 36 -6.39 4.58 -3.63
CA ALA A 36 -7.76 4.73 -4.10
C ALA A 36 -8.66 3.55 -3.71
N LYS A 37 -8.13 2.32 -3.69
CA LYS A 37 -8.85 1.12 -3.23
C LYS A 37 -9.16 1.18 -1.72
N LEU A 38 -8.31 1.83 -0.94
CA LEU A 38 -8.49 2.05 0.50
C LEU A 38 -9.40 3.25 0.83
N GLY A 39 -10.11 3.80 -0.16
CA GLY A 39 -11.04 4.93 0.02
C GLY A 39 -10.50 6.28 -0.43
N GLY A 40 -9.22 6.35 -0.82
CA GLY A 40 -8.64 7.51 -1.51
C GLY A 40 -8.83 8.82 -0.77
N THR A 41 -9.09 9.89 -1.53
CA THR A 41 -9.23 11.26 -1.03
C THR A 41 -10.62 11.59 -0.46
N THR A 42 -11.50 10.60 -0.29
CA THR A 42 -12.79 10.82 0.36
C THR A 42 -12.57 11.26 1.80
N MET A 43 -13.05 12.45 2.15
CA MET A 43 -12.88 12.99 3.51
C MET A 43 -13.86 12.34 4.48
N VAL A 44 -13.34 11.88 5.61
CA VAL A 44 -14.10 11.34 6.76
C VAL A 44 -13.66 12.02 8.05
N ALA A 45 -14.47 11.92 9.10
CA ALA A 45 -14.08 12.45 10.40
C ALA A 45 -12.82 11.76 10.92
N ASP A 46 -11.87 12.52 11.45
CA ASP A 46 -10.67 11.96 12.08
C ASP A 46 -10.99 11.52 13.52
N PRO A 47 -11.00 10.20 13.82
CA PRO A 47 -11.30 9.72 15.17
C PRO A 47 -10.23 10.13 16.21
N ASN A 48 -9.00 10.39 15.76
CA ASN A 48 -7.88 10.77 16.63
C ASN A 48 -7.78 12.30 16.80
N ASN A 49 -8.44 13.07 15.94
CA ASN A 49 -8.43 14.53 15.97
C ASN A 49 -9.87 15.09 15.88
N PRO A 50 -10.61 15.14 17.00
CA PRO A 50 -12.00 15.57 17.00
C PRO A 50 -12.21 16.94 16.33
N GLY A 51 -13.19 17.00 15.42
CA GLY A 51 -13.50 18.21 14.65
C GLY A 51 -12.65 18.39 13.39
N GLN A 52 -11.71 17.50 13.11
CA GLN A 52 -10.93 17.49 11.87
C GLN A 52 -11.42 16.41 10.92
N MET A 53 -11.12 16.60 9.64
CA MET A 53 -11.40 15.63 8.58
C MET A 53 -10.07 15.06 8.06
N ILE A 54 -10.08 13.80 7.63
CA ILE A 54 -8.93 13.09 7.05
C ILE A 54 -9.37 12.33 5.80
N GLU A 55 -8.47 12.16 4.83
CA GLU A 55 -8.71 11.28 3.69
C GLU A 55 -8.85 9.82 4.15
N GLN A 56 -9.86 9.11 3.65
CA GLN A 56 -10.17 7.74 4.05
C GLN A 56 -8.99 6.79 3.76
N GLY A 57 -8.29 6.97 2.64
CA GLY A 57 -7.09 6.18 2.32
C GLY A 57 -5.98 6.38 3.35
N ARG A 58 -5.74 7.62 3.77
CA ARG A 58 -4.75 7.96 4.81
C ARG A 58 -5.17 7.39 6.17
N LEU A 59 -6.45 7.51 6.53
CA LEU A 59 -6.98 6.92 7.76
C LEU A 59 -6.77 5.40 7.78
N SER A 60 -7.05 4.70 6.68
CA SER A 60 -6.84 3.27 6.57
C SER A 60 -5.37 2.87 6.78
N TYR A 61 -4.42 3.61 6.20
CA TYR A 61 -3.00 3.36 6.49
C TYR A 61 -2.64 3.62 7.94
N ARG A 62 -3.10 4.73 8.52
CA ARG A 62 -2.79 5.08 9.92
C ARG A 62 -3.29 4.00 10.88
N SER A 63 -4.51 3.52 10.68
CA SER A 63 -5.10 2.46 11.51
C SER A 63 -4.30 1.15 11.45
N VAL A 64 -3.85 0.74 10.26
CA VAL A 64 -2.99 -0.46 10.11
C VAL A 64 -1.61 -0.25 10.72
N VAL A 65 -1.00 0.93 10.54
CA VAL A 65 0.30 1.28 11.11
C VAL A 65 0.24 1.26 12.65
N ASP A 66 -0.74 1.93 13.24
CA ASP A 66 -0.93 1.98 14.70
C ASP A 66 -1.14 0.58 15.30
N SER A 67 -1.92 -0.26 14.62
CA SER A 67 -2.14 -1.65 15.03
C SER A 67 -0.87 -2.50 14.88
N THR A 68 -0.09 -2.29 13.81
CA THR A 68 1.20 -2.97 13.60
C THR A 68 2.19 -2.63 14.73
N ILE A 69 2.29 -1.36 15.09
CA ILE A 69 3.11 -0.89 16.22
C ILE A 69 2.66 -1.59 17.51
N THR A 70 1.34 -1.65 17.74
CA THR A 70 0.78 -2.29 18.93
C THR A 70 1.12 -3.78 19.01
N LEU A 71 1.01 -4.52 17.90
CA LEU A 71 1.37 -5.95 17.84
C LEU A 71 2.86 -6.17 18.11
N ILE A 72 3.73 -5.37 17.49
CA ILE A 72 5.19 -5.43 17.71
C ILE A 72 5.51 -5.18 19.19
N VAL A 73 4.94 -4.12 19.78
CA VAL A 73 5.14 -3.78 21.20
C VAL A 73 4.62 -4.89 22.11
N SER A 74 3.46 -5.47 21.81
CA SER A 74 2.91 -6.60 22.57
C SER A 74 3.90 -7.77 22.61
N ASP A 75 4.44 -8.17 21.45
CA ASP A 75 5.42 -9.26 21.35
C ASP A 75 6.71 -8.98 22.13
N ILE A 76 7.16 -7.72 22.14
CA ILE A 76 8.31 -7.29 22.92
C ILE A 76 8.02 -7.42 24.42
N VAL A 77 6.86 -6.94 24.87
CA VAL A 77 6.47 -6.95 26.30
C VAL A 77 6.36 -8.36 26.85
N VAL A 78 5.81 -9.31 26.07
CA VAL A 78 5.71 -10.72 26.48
C VAL A 78 7.01 -11.51 26.26
N GLY A 79 8.04 -10.88 25.69
CA GLY A 79 9.32 -11.52 25.40
C GLY A 79 9.23 -12.62 24.35
N ALA A 80 8.34 -12.46 23.35
CA ALA A 80 8.17 -13.43 22.28
C ALA A 80 9.50 -13.68 21.55
N GLU A 81 9.76 -14.94 21.19
CA GLU A 81 11.00 -15.31 20.51
C GLU A 81 11.14 -14.59 19.16
N GLY A 82 12.33 -14.03 18.91
CA GLY A 82 12.63 -13.28 17.69
C GLY A 82 11.75 -12.04 17.51
N ASN A 83 11.24 -11.42 18.58
CA ASN A 83 10.55 -10.13 18.48
C ASN A 83 11.48 -9.05 17.90
N LEU A 84 10.90 -7.94 17.43
CA LEU A 84 11.65 -6.88 16.75
C LEU A 84 12.24 -5.82 17.70
N GLY A 85 12.29 -6.09 19.00
CA GLY A 85 12.65 -5.11 20.03
C GLY A 85 14.03 -4.46 19.83
N GLN A 86 15.01 -5.20 19.30
CA GLN A 86 16.34 -4.65 19.03
C GLN A 86 16.35 -3.57 17.94
N HIS A 87 15.44 -3.63 16.95
CA HIS A 87 15.35 -2.60 15.91
C HIS A 87 14.77 -1.30 16.44
N PHE A 88 13.82 -1.40 17.38
CA PHE A 88 13.05 -0.28 17.92
C PHE A 88 13.53 0.18 19.30
N ALA A 89 14.69 -0.28 19.78
CA ALA A 89 15.15 -0.06 21.14
C ALA A 89 15.08 1.42 21.62
N PRO A 90 15.49 2.42 20.81
CA PRO A 90 15.36 3.83 21.22
C PRO A 90 13.91 4.26 21.45
N VAL A 91 12.99 3.95 20.52
CA VAL A 91 11.59 4.39 20.62
C VAL A 91 10.83 3.64 21.72
N ILE A 92 11.16 2.35 21.94
CA ILE A 92 10.58 1.56 23.03
C ILE A 92 11.02 2.11 24.38
N SER A 93 12.32 2.40 24.57
CA SER A 93 12.82 2.95 25.83
C SER A 93 12.14 4.27 26.20
N GLU A 94 11.89 5.12 25.20
CA GLU A 94 11.17 6.38 25.40
C GLU A 94 9.70 6.15 25.75
N ALA A 95 9.02 5.27 25.03
CA ALA A 95 7.62 4.94 25.30
C ALA A 95 7.43 4.37 26.71
N LEU A 96 8.30 3.46 27.15
CA LEU A 96 8.29 2.88 28.50
C LEU A 96 8.62 3.91 29.59
N SER A 97 9.31 5.00 29.24
CA SER A 97 9.53 6.15 30.14
C SER A 97 8.37 7.15 30.17
N GLY A 98 7.28 6.87 29.43
CA GLY A 98 6.10 7.72 29.32
C GLY A 98 6.16 8.77 28.19
N ASN A 99 7.22 8.77 27.37
CA ASN A 99 7.34 9.67 26.23
C ASN A 99 6.88 8.99 24.93
N THR A 100 5.64 9.25 24.52
CA THR A 100 5.02 8.68 23.32
C THR A 100 5.22 9.52 22.05
N THR A 101 5.90 10.66 22.15
CA THR A 101 6.09 11.60 21.03
C THR A 101 6.71 10.92 19.81
N ASN A 102 7.77 10.14 20.03
CA ASN A 102 8.48 9.47 18.94
C ASN A 102 7.73 8.24 18.39
N VAL A 103 6.80 7.66 19.16
CA VAL A 103 5.87 6.65 18.65
C VAL A 103 4.87 7.31 17.69
N ALA A 104 4.33 8.48 18.06
CA ALA A 104 3.43 9.24 17.19
C ALA A 104 4.15 9.68 15.89
N ILE A 105 5.39 10.16 15.99
CA ILE A 105 6.22 10.52 14.82
C ILE A 105 6.50 9.30 13.94
N LEU A 106 6.75 8.12 14.52
CA LEU A 106 6.94 6.89 13.74
C LEU A 106 5.66 6.52 12.98
N SER A 107 4.50 6.55 13.65
CA SER A 107 3.21 6.27 13.02
C SER A 107 2.92 7.24 11.87
N ASP A 108 3.14 8.54 12.10
CA ASP A 108 2.89 9.58 11.10
C ASP A 108 3.80 9.42 9.87
N ASN A 109 5.10 9.20 10.08
CA ASN A 109 6.06 8.98 8.99
C ASN A 109 5.72 7.76 8.13
N LEU A 110 5.32 6.64 8.75
CA LEU A 110 4.92 5.44 8.02
C LEU A 110 3.61 5.69 7.24
N THR A 111 2.64 6.37 7.87
CA THR A 111 1.38 6.73 7.23
C THR A 111 1.61 7.64 6.03
N ASP A 112 2.47 8.65 6.16
CA ASP A 112 2.88 9.55 5.07
C ASP A 112 3.58 8.79 3.95
N PHE A 113 4.53 7.93 4.30
CA PHE A 113 5.27 7.11 3.34
C PHE A 113 4.32 6.28 2.46
N PHE A 114 3.43 5.49 3.08
CA PHE A 114 2.53 4.64 2.30
C PHE A 114 1.46 5.46 1.57
N SER A 115 0.90 6.50 2.19
CA SER A 115 -0.12 7.34 1.53
C SER A 115 0.46 8.02 0.29
N ALA A 116 1.64 8.63 0.40
CA ALA A 116 2.30 9.32 -0.72
C ALA A 116 2.68 8.36 -1.86
N ASN A 117 3.28 7.21 -1.53
CA ASN A 117 3.89 6.32 -2.51
C ASN A 117 2.93 5.28 -3.13
N THR A 118 1.69 5.19 -2.65
CA THR A 118 0.69 4.23 -3.17
C THR A 118 -0.48 4.89 -3.90
N GLY A 119 -0.29 6.15 -4.31
CA GLY A 119 -1.23 6.90 -5.16
C GLY A 119 -1.93 8.08 -4.50
N GLY A 120 -1.59 8.42 -3.24
CA GLY A 120 -2.07 9.60 -2.53
C GLY A 120 -1.11 10.81 -2.57
N GLY A 121 -0.05 10.76 -3.38
CA GLY A 121 1.02 11.77 -3.41
C GLY A 121 0.61 13.19 -3.83
N ALA A 122 -0.63 13.40 -4.32
CA ALA A 122 -1.15 14.73 -4.61
C ALA A 122 -1.44 15.55 -3.34
N THR A 123 -1.72 14.88 -2.23
CA THR A 123 -2.13 15.49 -0.95
C THR A 123 -1.31 15.00 0.24
N ASN A 124 -0.53 13.92 0.07
CA ASN A 124 0.31 13.32 1.10
C ASN A 124 1.78 13.43 0.68
N THR A 125 2.68 13.77 1.61
CA THR A 125 4.11 13.92 1.34
C THR A 125 4.92 13.21 2.40
N TYR A 126 5.86 12.37 1.97
CA TYR A 126 6.88 11.80 2.86
C TYR A 126 8.15 12.66 2.81
N THR A 127 8.62 13.09 3.97
CA THR A 127 9.82 13.95 4.10
C THR A 127 10.96 13.30 4.88
N GLY A 128 10.79 12.02 5.27
CA GLY A 128 11.79 11.27 6.00
C GLY A 128 12.97 10.82 5.12
N LEU A 129 13.88 10.08 5.75
CA LEU A 129 15.03 9.47 5.08
C LEU A 129 14.58 8.47 4.00
N ASP A 130 15.38 8.31 2.95
CA ASP A 130 15.18 7.19 2.04
C ASP A 130 15.27 5.84 2.79
N MET A 131 14.71 4.78 2.20
CA MET A 131 14.61 3.49 2.89
C MET A 131 15.97 2.87 3.22
N VAL A 132 17.05 3.22 2.51
CA VAL A 132 18.40 2.74 2.84
C VAL A 132 18.91 3.46 4.10
N ALA A 133 18.85 4.79 4.10
CA ALA A 133 19.32 5.59 5.23
C ALA A 133 18.46 5.39 6.49
N ALA A 134 17.13 5.25 6.32
CA ALA A 134 16.19 5.02 7.41
C ALA A 134 16.48 3.71 8.17
N HIS A 135 16.97 2.68 7.49
CA HIS A 135 17.19 1.34 8.07
C HIS A 135 18.67 1.02 8.32
N ASN A 136 19.55 2.01 8.14
CA ASN A 136 20.98 1.89 8.42
C ASN A 136 21.33 2.53 9.79
N PRO A 137 21.69 1.77 10.83
CA PRO A 137 22.06 2.31 12.15
C PRO A 137 23.21 3.33 12.14
N ALA A 138 24.07 3.29 11.11
CA ALA A 138 25.16 4.26 10.97
C ALA A 138 24.70 5.65 10.47
N GLN A 139 23.50 5.73 9.88
CA GLN A 139 22.92 6.96 9.33
C GLN A 139 21.67 7.40 10.11
N ASN A 140 20.94 6.45 10.68
CA ASN A 140 19.78 6.68 11.52
C ASN A 140 19.98 6.10 12.93
N PRO A 141 20.32 6.91 13.94
CA PRO A 141 20.52 6.44 15.31
C PRO A 141 19.23 5.94 15.97
N ARG A 142 18.07 6.12 15.32
CA ARG A 142 16.79 5.56 15.78
C ARG A 142 16.63 4.09 15.42
N MET A 143 17.43 3.57 14.48
CA MET A 143 17.44 2.17 14.09
C MET A 143 18.48 1.41 14.93
N GLY A 144 18.03 0.52 15.81
CA GLY A 144 18.92 -0.14 16.78
C GLY A 144 19.87 -1.19 16.18
N LYS A 145 19.47 -1.85 15.08
CA LYS A 145 20.33 -2.74 14.28
C LYS A 145 19.83 -2.86 12.84
N LYS A 146 20.70 -3.31 11.93
CA LYS A 146 20.32 -3.68 10.56
C LYS A 146 19.30 -4.81 10.55
N SER A 147 18.40 -4.82 9.58
CA SER A 147 17.42 -5.89 9.40
C SER A 147 17.93 -6.98 8.45
N ASN A 148 17.60 -8.24 8.76
CA ASN A 148 17.74 -9.38 7.84
C ASN A 148 16.39 -9.78 7.24
N ASN A 149 16.43 -10.79 6.35
CA ASN A 149 15.24 -11.29 5.66
C ASN A 149 14.18 -11.88 6.59
N ALA A 150 14.58 -12.59 7.65
CA ALA A 150 13.65 -13.22 8.56
C ALA A 150 12.89 -12.18 9.39
N GLU A 151 13.60 -11.16 9.87
CA GLU A 151 13.02 -10.02 10.59
C GLU A 151 12.06 -9.22 9.70
N TYR A 152 12.42 -8.98 8.43
CA TYR A 152 11.53 -8.27 7.50
C TYR A 152 10.28 -9.09 7.14
N THR A 153 10.42 -10.40 6.95
CA THR A 153 9.26 -11.29 6.76
C THR A 153 8.35 -11.29 7.99
N LYS A 154 8.92 -11.27 9.20
CA LYS A 154 8.14 -11.14 10.44
C LYS A 154 7.40 -9.81 10.51
N PHE A 155 8.04 -8.71 10.12
CA PHE A 155 7.39 -7.40 9.99
C PHE A 155 6.19 -7.43 9.02
N ILE A 156 6.34 -8.01 7.83
CA ILE A 156 5.22 -8.17 6.87
C ILE A 156 4.08 -8.98 7.50
N GLY A 157 4.39 -10.01 8.30
CA GLY A 157 3.41 -10.77 9.07
C GLY A 157 2.56 -9.91 9.99
N TYR A 158 3.19 -9.03 10.79
CA TYR A 158 2.45 -8.08 11.65
C TYR A 158 1.58 -7.12 10.84
N VAL A 159 2.06 -6.63 9.69
CA VAL A 159 1.24 -5.76 8.82
C VAL A 159 0.02 -6.50 8.29
N GLY A 160 0.16 -7.77 7.91
CA GLY A 160 -0.96 -8.61 7.47
C GLY A 160 -2.00 -8.83 8.57
N GLU A 161 -1.56 -9.13 9.79
CA GLU A 161 -2.45 -9.28 10.95
C GLU A 161 -3.18 -7.95 11.27
N ALA A 162 -2.43 -6.84 11.31
CA ALA A 162 -2.97 -5.51 11.53
C ALA A 162 -3.98 -5.11 10.44
N ALA A 163 -3.72 -5.44 9.17
CA ALA A 163 -4.66 -5.21 8.08
C ALA A 163 -6.00 -5.92 8.33
N GLY A 164 -5.96 -7.18 8.75
CA GLY A 164 -7.14 -7.95 9.14
C GLY A 164 -7.92 -7.33 10.31
N LEU A 165 -7.22 -6.89 11.36
CA LEU A 165 -7.82 -6.22 12.53
C LEU A 165 -8.55 -4.92 12.15
N ASN A 166 -8.11 -4.26 11.08
CA ASN A 166 -8.70 -3.01 10.58
C ASN A 166 -9.67 -3.21 9.42
N GLY A 167 -10.13 -4.46 9.19
CA GLY A 167 -11.15 -4.77 8.20
C GLY A 167 -10.66 -4.84 6.75
N VAL A 168 -9.35 -4.72 6.51
CA VAL A 168 -8.75 -4.93 5.17
C VAL A 168 -8.65 -6.43 4.94
N THR A 169 -9.73 -7.02 4.45
CA THR A 169 -9.90 -8.48 4.31
C THR A 169 -9.96 -8.96 2.86
N ASP A 170 -10.01 -8.04 1.89
CA ASP A 170 -9.98 -8.38 0.47
C ASP A 170 -8.60 -8.96 0.10
N PRO A 171 -8.52 -10.24 -0.34
CA PRO A 171 -7.26 -10.88 -0.68
C PRO A 171 -6.49 -10.16 -1.80
N ALA A 172 -7.18 -9.51 -2.75
CA ALA A 172 -6.51 -8.77 -3.80
C ALA A 172 -5.78 -7.53 -3.25
N ILE A 173 -6.42 -6.81 -2.31
CA ILE A 173 -5.81 -5.66 -1.64
C ILE A 173 -4.65 -6.12 -0.75
N ILE A 174 -4.81 -7.21 0.01
CA ILE A 174 -3.74 -7.77 0.84
C ILE A 174 -2.53 -8.16 -0.01
N ASN A 175 -2.75 -8.83 -1.16
CA ASN A 175 -1.66 -9.20 -2.06
C ASN A 175 -0.92 -7.98 -2.63
N GLU A 176 -1.63 -6.90 -2.94
CA GLU A 176 -1.01 -5.64 -3.37
C GLU A 176 -0.21 -4.97 -2.25
N VAL A 177 -0.71 -4.98 -1.01
CA VAL A 177 0.03 -4.50 0.16
C VAL A 177 1.33 -5.30 0.34
N VAL A 178 1.26 -6.63 0.28
CA VAL A 178 2.44 -7.50 0.37
C VAL A 178 3.42 -7.20 -0.77
N ALA A 179 2.94 -7.01 -1.99
CA ALA A 179 3.81 -6.66 -3.12
C ALA A 179 4.51 -5.30 -2.93
N VAL A 180 3.82 -4.30 -2.38
CA VAL A 180 4.43 -3.00 -2.03
C VAL A 180 5.52 -3.20 -0.97
N LEU A 181 5.27 -3.95 0.09
CA LEU A 181 6.27 -4.23 1.12
C LEU A 181 7.47 -4.99 0.53
N GLU A 182 7.22 -6.04 -0.23
CA GLU A 182 8.29 -6.81 -0.87
C GLU A 182 9.16 -5.96 -1.83
N SER A 183 8.59 -4.95 -2.48
CA SER A 183 9.37 -4.01 -3.30
C SER A 183 10.38 -3.18 -2.50
N LEU A 184 10.17 -3.04 -1.18
CA LEU A 184 11.04 -2.31 -0.26
C LEU A 184 12.07 -3.21 0.43
N ARG A 185 12.02 -4.53 0.21
CA ARG A 185 12.92 -5.48 0.90
C ARG A 185 14.40 -5.15 0.65
N ALA A 186 14.77 -4.88 -0.59
CA ALA A 186 16.17 -4.62 -0.96
C ALA A 186 16.81 -3.41 -0.24
N PRO A 187 16.17 -2.23 -0.15
CA PRO A 187 16.75 -1.12 0.60
C PRO A 187 16.68 -1.29 2.13
N ILE A 188 15.76 -2.10 2.66
CA ILE A 188 15.54 -2.28 4.11
C ILE A 188 16.42 -3.39 4.70
N VAL A 189 16.57 -4.50 4.00
CA VAL A 189 17.39 -5.64 4.44
C VAL A 189 18.85 -5.38 4.11
N GLN A 190 19.67 -5.19 5.15
CA GLN A 190 21.05 -4.68 5.03
C GLN A 190 22.10 -5.56 5.75
N GLU A 191 21.67 -6.72 6.24
CA GLU A 191 22.49 -7.79 6.84
C GLU A 191 22.76 -8.90 5.83
#